data_AF-A0A2V2ZK46-F1
#
_entry.id   AF-A0A2V2ZK46-F1
#
_cell.length_a   1.000
_cell.length_b   1.000
_cell.length_c   1.000
_cell.angle_alpha   90.00
_cell.angle_beta   90.00
_cell.angle_gamma   90.00
#
_symmetry.space_group_name_H-M   'P 1'
#
loop_
_entity.id
_entity.type
_entity.pdbx_description
1 polymer ?
#
loop_
_entity_poly.entity_id
_entity_poly.type
_entity_poly.pdbx_seq_one_letter_code
_entity_poly.pdbx_strand_id
1 'polypeptide(L)'
;MNLVRKLDAEFRTEVENFVNNWDGSMENQLFYDTLRDGRIVTDTWGEVIRHVIAHEIHRIGQLSIWAREVGKKPVSANLIGRGLSSYSNN
;
A
#
# COMPACT_ATOMS: atom_id res chain seq x y z
N MET A 1 -16.80 -0.54 -15.25
CA MET A 1 -16.32 0.15 -14.02
C MET A 1 -16.36 -0.73 -12.75
N ASN A 2 -17.13 -1.82 -12.70
CA ASN A 2 -17.30 -2.62 -11.47
C ASN A 2 -16.22 -3.67 -11.19
N LEU A 3 -15.50 -4.16 -12.21
CA LEU A 3 -14.54 -5.27 -12.03
C LEU A 3 -13.35 -4.88 -11.14
N VAL A 4 -12.74 -3.71 -11.35
CA VAL A 4 -11.62 -3.23 -10.52
C VAL A 4 -12.07 -3.04 -9.06
N ARG A 5 -13.26 -2.48 -8.82
CA ARG A 5 -13.79 -2.30 -7.46
C ARG A 5 -14.17 -3.63 -6.80
N LYS A 6 -14.61 -4.62 -7.58
CA LYS A 6 -14.89 -5.96 -7.09
C LYS A 6 -13.59 -6.64 -6.66
N LEU A 7 -12.55 -6.57 -7.48
CA LEU A 7 -11.24 -7.13 -7.18
C LEU A 7 -10.59 -6.48 -5.95
N ASP A 8 -10.70 -5.14 -5.83
CA ASP A 8 -10.29 -4.41 -4.62
C ASP A 8 -11.01 -4.96 -3.38
N ALA A 9 -12.33 -5.12 -3.45
CA ALA A 9 -13.11 -5.63 -2.32
C ALA A 9 -12.75 -7.07 -1.95
N GLU A 10 -12.47 -7.93 -2.94
CA GLU A 10 -12.07 -9.33 -2.73
C GLU A 10 -10.71 -9.44 -2.03
N PHE A 11 -9.69 -8.69 -2.50
CA PHE A 11 -8.37 -8.74 -1.88
C PHE A 11 -8.28 -7.96 -0.56
N ARG A 12 -9.13 -6.95 -0.35
CA ARG A 12 -9.08 -6.12 0.85
C ARG A 12 -9.21 -6.93 2.13
N THR A 13 -10.08 -7.94 2.17
CA THR A 13 -10.24 -8.77 3.37
C THR A 13 -8.95 -9.45 3.80
N GLU A 14 -8.18 -9.99 2.84
CA GLU A 14 -6.91 -10.64 3.12
C GLU A 14 -5.82 -9.64 3.50
N VAL A 15 -5.68 -8.56 2.73
CA VAL A 15 -4.66 -7.52 2.96
C VAL A 15 -4.88 -6.82 4.30
N GLU A 16 -6.14 -6.47 4.62
CA GLU A 16 -6.50 -5.85 5.89
C GLU A 16 -6.19 -6.76 7.07
N ASN A 17 -6.49 -8.06 6.95
CA ASN A 17 -6.13 -9.02 7.99
C ASN A 17 -4.61 -9.12 8.17
N PHE A 18 -3.84 -9.17 7.08
CA PHE A 18 -2.38 -9.18 7.14
C PHE A 18 -1.82 -7.94 7.84
N VAL A 19 -2.27 -6.74 7.45
CA VAL A 19 -1.79 -5.47 8.02
C VAL A 19 -2.21 -5.31 9.49
N ASN A 20 -3.44 -5.69 9.85
CA ASN A 20 -3.93 -5.56 11.22
C ASN A 20 -3.26 -6.53 12.21
N ASN A 21 -2.76 -7.67 11.73
CA ASN A 21 -2.00 -8.61 12.54
C ASN A 21 -0.47 -8.37 12.47
N TRP A 22 -0.04 -7.29 11.82
CA TRP A 22 1.39 -6.97 11.75
C TRP A 22 1.95 -6.66 13.14
N ASP A 23 3.03 -7.33 13.50
CA ASP A 23 3.82 -7.03 14.69
C ASP A 23 5.30 -6.83 14.37
N GLY A 24 6.05 -6.24 15.31
CA GLY A 24 7.45 -5.87 15.09
C GLY A 24 8.39 -7.06 14.82
N SER A 25 7.98 -8.30 15.15
CA SER A 25 8.78 -9.49 14.83
C SER A 25 8.77 -9.81 13.32
N MET A 26 7.76 -9.36 12.59
CA MET A 26 7.63 -9.59 11.14
C MET A 26 8.64 -8.77 10.34
N GLU A 27 9.08 -7.63 10.87
CA GLU A 27 9.96 -6.67 10.21
C GLU A 27 11.20 -7.31 9.56
N ASN A 28 11.85 -8.23 10.27
CA ASN A 28 13.08 -8.89 9.84
C ASN A 28 12.88 -10.34 9.35
N GLN A 29 11.63 -10.80 9.24
CA GLN A 29 11.35 -12.11 8.66
C GLN A 29 11.71 -12.10 7.16
N LEU A 30 12.39 -13.16 6.72
CA LEU A 30 12.80 -13.29 5.33
C LEU A 30 11.62 -13.71 4.45
N PHE A 31 11.40 -12.95 3.40
CA PHE A 31 10.52 -13.27 2.29
C PHE A 31 11.37 -13.81 1.13
N TYR A 32 10.94 -14.91 0.53
CA TYR A 32 11.63 -15.56 -0.58
C TYR A 32 10.72 -15.53 -1.81
N ASP A 33 11.13 -14.79 -2.83
CA ASP A 33 10.43 -14.76 -4.11
C ASP A 33 11.16 -15.62 -5.14
N THR A 34 10.41 -16.48 -5.83
CA THR A 34 10.96 -17.28 -6.92
C THR A 34 10.71 -16.57 -8.24
N LEU A 35 11.77 -16.01 -8.80
CA LEU A 35 11.71 -15.34 -10.09
C LEU A 35 11.36 -16.32 -11.22
N ARG A 36 10.89 -15.77 -12.34
CA ARG A 36 10.52 -16.56 -13.53
C ARG A 36 11.65 -17.41 -14.11
N ASP A 37 12.91 -17.04 -13.85
CA ASP A 37 14.10 -17.78 -14.27
C ASP A 37 14.59 -18.81 -13.22
N GLY A 38 13.82 -19.00 -12.14
CA GLY A 38 14.11 -19.96 -11.08
C GLY A 38 15.07 -19.45 -10.00
N ARG A 39 15.61 -18.22 -10.12
CA ARG A 39 16.41 -17.62 -9.04
C ARG A 39 15.51 -17.24 -7.87
N ILE A 40 16.04 -17.41 -6.66
CA ILE A 40 15.38 -16.94 -5.43
C ILE A 40 15.96 -15.56 -5.08
N VAL A 41 15.08 -14.57 -4.93
CA VAL A 41 15.40 -13.28 -4.33
C VAL A 41 14.90 -13.29 -2.89
N THR A 42 15.72 -12.74 -2.00
CA THR A 42 15.42 -12.70 -0.58
C THR A 42 15.34 -11.26 -0.13
N ASP A 43 14.20 -10.88 0.42
CA ASP A 43 13.94 -9.57 1.01
C ASP A 43 13.46 -9.74 2.46
N THR A 44 13.36 -8.66 3.21
CA THR A 44 12.61 -8.68 4.48
C THR A 44 11.16 -8.30 4.24
N TRP A 45 10.25 -8.84 5.04
CA TRP A 45 8.85 -8.39 5.01
C TRP A 45 8.71 -6.89 5.29
N GLY A 46 9.60 -6.31 6.12
CA GLY A 46 9.67 -4.87 6.33
C GLY A 46 10.01 -4.08 5.06
N GLU A 47 10.93 -4.58 4.24
CA GLU A 47 11.24 -3.99 2.94
C GLU A 47 10.05 -4.10 1.98
N VAL A 48 9.40 -5.27 1.93
CA VAL A 48 8.22 -5.51 1.09
C VAL A 48 7.08 -4.55 1.44
N ILE A 49 6.71 -4.42 2.72
CA ILE A 49 5.58 -3.54 3.11
C ILE A 49 5.88 -2.07 2.81
N ARG A 50 7.12 -1.60 3.05
CA ARG A 50 7.53 -0.24 2.71
C ARG A 50 7.54 0.01 1.20
N HIS A 51 7.98 -0.97 0.41
CA HIS A 51 7.94 -0.90 -1.05
C HIS A 51 6.50 -0.74 -1.54
N VAL A 52 5.55 -1.55 -1.04
CA VAL A 52 4.14 -1.46 -1.43
C VAL A 52 3.53 -0.10 -1.05
N ILE A 53 3.80 0.42 0.15
CA ILE A 53 3.34 1.76 0.58
C ILE A 53 3.85 2.84 -0.40
N ALA A 54 5.15 2.81 -0.71
CA ALA A 54 5.75 3.77 -1.64
C ALA A 54 5.16 3.64 -3.06
N HIS A 55 4.94 2.41 -3.52
CA HIS A 55 4.36 2.12 -4.82
C HIS A 55 2.95 2.70 -4.94
N GLU A 56 2.07 2.51 -3.94
CA GLU A 56 0.71 3.05 -3.98
C GLU A 56 0.69 4.59 -3.95
N ILE A 57 1.50 5.23 -3.10
CA ILE A 57 1.64 6.69 -3.08
C ILE A 57 2.09 7.21 -4.45
N HIS A 58 3.08 6.57 -5.06
CA HIS A 58 3.58 6.92 -6.39
C HIS A 58 2.49 6.84 -7.47
N ARG A 59 1.71 5.75 -7.49
CA ARG A 59 0.65 5.53 -8.49
C ARG A 59 -0.52 6.52 -8.32
N ILE A 60 -0.95 6.81 -7.10
CA ILE A 60 -1.95 7.86 -6.84
C ILE A 60 -1.43 9.26 -7.26
N GLY A 61 -0.12 9.51 -7.08
CA GLY A 61 0.55 10.69 -7.61
C GLY A 61 0.37 10.85 -9.12
N GLN A 62 0.60 9.77 -9.89
CA GLN A 62 0.40 9.75 -11.35
C GLN A 62 -1.08 10.04 -11.72
N LEU A 63 -2.03 9.41 -11.04
CA LEU A 63 -3.47 9.67 -11.26
C LEU A 63 -3.85 11.13 -11.02
N SER A 64 -3.16 11.80 -10.08
CA SER A 64 -3.41 13.22 -9.82
C SER A 64 -3.06 14.11 -11.01
N ILE A 65 -2.04 13.75 -11.80
CA ILE A 65 -1.65 14.46 -13.02
C ILE A 65 -2.73 14.27 -14.08
N TRP A 66 -3.08 13.01 -14.37
CA TRP A 66 -4.12 12.69 -15.36
C TRP A 66 -5.48 13.30 -15.02
N ALA A 67 -5.84 13.38 -13.72
CA ALA A 67 -7.06 14.05 -13.29
C ALA A 67 -7.08 15.52 -13.75
N ARG A 68 -5.96 16.25 -13.58
CA ARG A 68 -5.85 17.65 -14.02
C ARG A 68 -5.90 17.78 -15.54
N GLU A 69 -5.24 16.88 -16.26
CA GLU A 69 -5.24 16.86 -17.74
C GLU A 69 -6.65 16.71 -18.32
N VAL A 70 -7.52 15.93 -17.67
CA VAL A 70 -8.94 15.78 -18.08
C VAL A 70 -9.87 16.81 -17.43
N GLY A 71 -9.34 17.90 -16.87
CA GLY A 71 -10.12 18.98 -16.26
C GLY A 71 -10.82 18.63 -14.95
N LYS A 72 -10.40 17.55 -14.27
CA LYS A 72 -10.95 17.14 -12.96
C LYS A 72 -10.05 17.59 -11.81
N LYS A 73 -10.68 17.93 -10.68
CA LYS A 73 -9.96 18.17 -9.43
C LYS A 73 -9.39 16.84 -8.91
N PRO A 74 -8.07 16.73 -8.67
CA PRO A 74 -7.48 15.53 -8.09
C PRO A 74 -7.91 15.36 -6.63
N VAL A 75 -7.92 14.12 -6.14
CA VAL A 75 -8.06 13.81 -4.72
C VAL A 75 -6.84 14.37 -3.97
N SER A 76 -7.06 14.91 -2.77
CA SER A 76 -5.97 15.45 -1.95
C SER A 76 -4.99 14.34 -1.54
N ALA A 77 -3.71 14.55 -1.78
CA ALA A 77 -2.62 13.69 -1.31
C ALA A 77 -2.16 14.04 0.12
N ASN A 78 -2.73 15.08 0.76
CA ASN A 78 -2.34 15.47 2.10
C ASN A 78 -2.67 14.34 3.10
N LEU A 79 -1.65 13.90 3.85
CA LEU A 79 -1.79 12.88 4.89
C LEU A 79 -2.21 13.49 6.23
N ILE A 80 -1.79 14.72 6.51
CA ILE A 80 -2.00 15.41 7.78
C ILE A 80 -3.49 15.76 7.96
N GLY A 81 -3.99 15.69 9.20
CA GLY A 81 -5.37 16.08 9.53
C GLY A 81 -6.43 15.05 9.15
N ARG A 82 -6.04 13.80 8.90
CA ARG A 82 -6.95 12.68 8.58
C ARG A 82 -7.35 11.82 9.79
N GLY A 83 -6.91 12.17 10.99
CA GLY A 83 -7.22 11.38 12.21
C GLY A 83 -6.55 10.01 12.25
N LEU A 84 -5.40 9.83 11.59
CA LEU A 84 -4.66 8.56 11.51
C LEU A 84 -3.79 8.29 12.75
N SER A 85 -3.69 9.26 13.66
CA SER A 85 -2.98 9.13 14.94
C SER A 85 -3.79 9.83 16.03
N SER A 86 -3.94 9.19 17.19
CA SER A 86 -4.47 9.85 18.38
C SER A 86 -3.33 10.57 19.13
N TYR A 87 -3.62 11.76 19.64
CA TYR A 87 -2.80 12.41 20.66
C TYR A 87 -3.55 12.30 21.97
N SER A 88 -2.99 11.60 22.97
CA SER A 88 -3.54 11.62 24.32
C SER A 88 -2.96 12.84 25.04
N ASN A 89 -3.82 13.79 25.41
CA ASN A 89 -3.44 14.81 26.39
C ASN A 89 -3.35 14.09 27.74
N ASN A 90 -2.15 14.03 28.32
CA ASN A 90 -1.99 13.77 29.76
C ASN A 90 -2.45 14.98 30.57
#